data_AF-A0AAD0PVS7-F1
#
_entry.id   AF-A0AAD0PVS7-F1
#
_cell.length_a   1.000
_cell.length_b   1.000
_cell.length_c   1.000
_cell.angle_alpha   90.00
_cell.angle_beta   90.00
_cell.angle_gamma   90.00
#
_symmetry.space_group_name_H-M   'P 1'
#
loop_
_entity.id
_entity.type
_entity.pdbx_description
1 polymer ?
#
loop_
_entity_poly.entity_id
_entity_poly.type
_entity_poly.pdbx_seq_one_letter_code
_entity_poly.pdbx_strand_id
1 'polypeptide(L)'
;MDTPYPSALPAVLYHVTRDRVRAGQPPQILKNPRFQAGDKYWVEADGLKTPYRIEKCWPTAEQAAAEVKRIAQDELRYAQSKLSELEGRLRKSRRLADDMASPTPTN
;
A
#
# COMPACT_ATOMS: atom_id res chain seq x y z
N MET A 1 3.60 -42.51 -27.10
CA MET A 1 3.92 -42.55 -25.66
C MET A 1 3.92 -41.11 -25.19
N ASP A 2 2.73 -40.58 -24.92
CA ASP A 2 2.57 -39.22 -24.42
C ASP A 2 2.98 -39.20 -22.95
N THR A 3 4.06 -38.51 -22.63
CA THR A 3 4.39 -38.18 -21.25
C THR A 3 3.37 -37.15 -20.76
N PRO A 4 2.51 -37.45 -19.77
CA PRO A 4 1.66 -36.43 -19.19
C PRO A 4 2.58 -35.45 -18.45
N TYR A 5 2.53 -34.17 -18.84
CA TYR A 5 3.18 -33.09 -18.10
C TYR A 5 2.85 -33.23 -16.61
N PRO A 6 3.84 -33.24 -15.71
CA PRO A 6 3.57 -33.37 -14.30
C PRO A 6 2.80 -32.14 -13.81
N SER A 7 1.67 -32.43 -13.15
CA SER A 7 0.88 -31.59 -12.25
C SER A 7 1.24 -30.09 -12.24
N ALA A 8 0.31 -29.27 -12.71
CA ALA A 8 0.30 -27.82 -12.46
C ALA A 8 0.74 -27.55 -11.01
N LEU A 9 1.91 -26.92 -10.86
CA LEU A 9 2.38 -26.44 -9.56
C LEU A 9 1.24 -25.67 -8.90
N PRO A 10 1.01 -25.84 -7.58
CA PRO A 10 -0.07 -25.13 -6.91
C PRO A 10 0.08 -23.63 -7.20
N ALA A 11 -0.98 -23.03 -7.76
CA ALA A 11 -0.97 -21.61 -8.12
C ALA A 11 -0.61 -20.78 -6.87
N VAL A 12 0.58 -20.19 -6.88
CA VAL A 12 1.10 -19.40 -5.77
C VAL A 12 0.53 -18.00 -5.88
N LEU A 13 -0.20 -17.56 -4.86
CA LEU A 13 -0.80 -16.23 -4.84
C LEU A 13 -0.04 -15.33 -3.87
N TYR A 14 0.08 -14.06 -4.22
CA TYR A 14 0.76 -13.05 -3.40
C TYR A 14 -0.26 -12.07 -2.85
N HIS A 15 -0.24 -11.86 -1.54
CA HIS A 15 -1.03 -10.84 -0.87
C HIS A 15 -0.19 -9.57 -0.66
N VAL A 16 -0.69 -8.48 -1.23
CA VAL A 16 -0.11 -7.14 -1.11
C VAL A 16 -1.21 -6.21 -0.60
N THR A 17 -0.95 -5.53 0.52
CA THR A 17 -1.82 -4.47 1.04
C THR A 17 -1.03 -3.20 1.23
N ARG A 18 -1.71 -2.06 1.22
CA ARG A 18 -1.09 -0.76 1.53
C ARG A 18 -0.41 -0.78 2.89
N ASP A 19 -1.05 -1.35 3.90
CA ASP A 19 -0.50 -1.37 5.27
C ASP A 19 0.78 -2.20 5.37
N ARG A 20 0.87 -3.34 4.66
CA ARG A 20 2.09 -4.15 4.59
C ARG A 20 3.22 -3.39 3.90
N VAL A 21 2.93 -2.76 2.77
CA VAL A 21 3.92 -1.95 2.03
C VAL A 21 4.42 -0.78 2.88
N ARG A 22 3.51 -0.07 3.57
CA ARG A 22 3.85 1.00 4.52
C ARG A 22 4.72 0.52 5.68
N ALA A 23 4.44 -0.68 6.19
CA ALA A 23 5.25 -1.30 7.24
C ALA A 23 6.59 -1.88 6.74
N GLY A 24 6.93 -1.72 5.44
CA GLY A 24 8.13 -2.28 4.84
C GLY A 24 8.13 -3.82 4.77
N GLN A 25 6.97 -4.45 4.94
CA GLN A 25 6.85 -5.89 4.95
C GLN A 25 6.75 -6.46 3.53
N PRO A 26 7.43 -7.58 3.24
CA PRO A 26 7.35 -8.21 1.93
C PRO A 26 5.94 -8.75 1.63
N PRO A 27 5.58 -8.88 0.34
CA PRO A 27 4.38 -9.60 -0.09
C PRO A 27 4.29 -10.97 0.57
N GLN A 28 3.11 -11.34 1.05
CA GLN A 28 2.91 -12.63 1.70
C GLN A 28 2.47 -13.67 0.67
N ILE A 29 3.17 -14.82 0.62
CA ILE A 29 2.75 -15.94 -0.20
C ILE A 29 1.57 -16.65 0.48
N LEU A 30 0.47 -16.78 -0.26
CA LEU A 30 -0.72 -17.52 0.15
C LEU A 30 -0.75 -18.88 -0.54
N LYS A 31 -0.91 -19.93 0.27
CA LYS A 31 -1.09 -21.31 -0.17
C LYS A 31 -2.47 -21.78 0.30
N ASN A 32 -3.54 -21.33 -0.34
CA ASN A 32 -4.87 -21.88 -0.06
C ASN A 32 -5.70 -21.93 -1.37
N PRO A 33 -6.28 -23.10 -1.70
CA PRO A 33 -7.00 -23.30 -2.96
C PRO A 33 -8.28 -22.46 -3.11
N ARG A 34 -8.82 -21.87 -2.03
CA ARG A 34 -10.01 -21.00 -2.10
C ARG A 34 -9.75 -19.61 -2.69
N PHE A 35 -8.48 -19.23 -2.92
CA PHE A 35 -8.12 -17.91 -3.46
C PHE A 35 -8.12 -17.84 -5.00
N GLN A 36 -8.94 -18.63 -5.66
CA GLN A 36 -8.99 -18.63 -7.12
C GLN A 36 -9.72 -17.36 -7.63
N ALA A 37 -8.90 -16.35 -7.93
CA ALA A 37 -9.13 -15.21 -8.82
C ALA A 37 -10.35 -14.32 -8.54
N GLY A 38 -10.12 -13.20 -7.85
CA GLY A 38 -11.11 -12.13 -7.65
C GLY A 38 -10.67 -11.06 -6.67
N ASP A 39 -11.55 -10.08 -6.47
CA ASP A 39 -11.20 -8.75 -5.95
C ASP A 39 -11.39 -8.54 -4.45
N LYS A 40 -11.98 -9.51 -3.73
CA LYS A 40 -12.16 -9.56 -2.25
C LYS A 40 -12.48 -10.99 -1.81
N TYR A 41 -11.76 -11.56 -0.84
CA TYR A 41 -12.14 -12.84 -0.23
C TYR A 41 -12.08 -12.81 1.29
N TRP A 42 -12.99 -13.56 1.91
CA TRP A 42 -12.94 -13.94 3.31
C TRP A 42 -12.35 -15.34 3.40
N VAL A 43 -11.43 -15.54 4.33
CA VAL A 43 -10.67 -16.78 4.42
C VAL A 43 -10.66 -17.20 5.87
N GLU A 44 -11.06 -18.45 6.08
CA GLU A 44 -10.83 -19.14 7.34
C GLU A 44 -9.43 -19.76 7.26
N ALA A 45 -8.54 -19.42 8.19
CA ALA A 45 -7.33 -20.23 8.40
C ALA A 45 -7.78 -21.44 9.17
N ASP A 46 -7.27 -22.58 8.76
CA ASP A 46 -7.29 -23.76 9.61
C ASP A 46 -6.70 -23.41 10.98
N GLY A 47 -7.50 -23.56 12.05
CA GLY A 47 -7.11 -23.27 13.43
C GLY A 47 -7.48 -21.89 13.99
N LEU A 48 -7.98 -20.95 13.19
CA LEU A 48 -8.57 -19.69 13.71
C LEU A 48 -10.08 -19.66 13.44
N LYS A 49 -10.90 -19.62 14.50
CA LYS A 49 -12.36 -19.43 14.44
C LYS A 49 -12.78 -18.07 13.87
N THR A 50 -11.84 -17.23 13.44
CA THR A 50 -12.09 -15.88 12.94
C THR A 50 -11.71 -15.79 11.47
N PRO A 51 -12.67 -15.55 10.56
CA PRO A 51 -12.34 -15.32 9.16
C PRO A 51 -11.54 -14.03 9.02
N TYR A 52 -10.37 -14.09 8.41
CA TYR A 52 -9.60 -12.90 8.03
C TYR A 52 -9.93 -12.53 6.58
N ARG A 53 -10.14 -11.23 6.37
CA ARG A 53 -10.43 -10.67 5.06
C ARG A 53 -9.13 -10.41 4.32
N ILE A 54 -9.02 -10.94 3.12
CA ILE A 54 -7.91 -10.69 2.19
C ILE A 54 -8.46 -9.87 1.04
N GLU A 55 -7.93 -8.65 0.90
CA GLU A 55 -8.52 -7.67 -0.01
C GLU A 55 -8.18 -7.94 -1.47
N LYS A 56 -6.91 -8.17 -1.83
CA LYS A 56 -6.52 -8.49 -3.21
C LYS A 56 -5.32 -9.43 -3.26
N CYS A 57 -5.34 -10.37 -4.20
CA CYS A 57 -4.26 -11.33 -4.42
C CYS A 57 -3.80 -11.30 -5.88
N TRP A 58 -2.50 -11.45 -6.11
CA TRP A 58 -1.93 -11.48 -7.45
C TRP A 58 -1.37 -12.87 -7.76
N PRO A 59 -1.66 -13.43 -8.95
CA PRO A 59 -1.21 -14.76 -9.38
C PRO A 59 0.28 -14.86 -9.69
N THR A 60 0.97 -13.73 -9.94
CA THR A 60 2.40 -13.74 -10.24
C THR A 60 3.17 -12.77 -9.36
N ALA A 61 4.45 -13.09 -9.12
CA ALA A 61 5.36 -12.22 -8.39
C ALA A 61 5.57 -10.87 -9.10
N GLU A 62 5.58 -10.87 -10.43
CA GLU A 62 5.70 -9.65 -11.25
C GLU A 62 4.52 -8.70 -11.04
N GLN A 63 3.28 -9.22 -11.05
CA GLN A 63 2.10 -8.40 -10.80
C GLN A 63 2.06 -7.88 -9.36
N ALA A 64 2.46 -8.70 -8.39
CA ALA A 64 2.59 -8.25 -7.00
C ALA A 64 3.64 -7.14 -6.86
N ALA A 65 4.80 -7.28 -7.50
CA ALA A 65 5.87 -6.28 -7.48
C ALA A 65 5.45 -4.97 -8.16
N ALA A 66 4.72 -5.06 -9.28
CA ALA A 66 4.15 -3.90 -9.96
C ALA A 66 3.16 -3.15 -9.05
N GLU A 67 2.32 -3.86 -8.30
CA GLU A 67 1.39 -3.22 -7.36
C GLU A 67 2.12 -2.58 -6.18
N VAL A 68 3.12 -3.27 -5.58
CA VAL A 68 3.96 -2.69 -4.52
C VAL A 68 4.58 -1.37 -5.00
N LYS A 69 5.14 -1.35 -6.22
CA LYS A 69 5.72 -0.16 -6.82
C LYS A 69 4.68 0.95 -7.00
N ARG A 70 3.48 0.62 -7.49
CA ARG A 70 2.38 1.58 -7.68
C ARG A 70 1.95 2.20 -6.35
N ILE A 71 1.72 1.38 -5.32
CA ILE A 71 1.38 1.85 -3.97
C ILE A 71 2.48 2.77 -3.44
N ALA A 72 3.74 2.38 -3.53
CA ALA A 72 4.86 3.19 -3.06
C ALA A 72 4.94 4.55 -3.76
N GLN A 73 4.68 4.60 -5.08
CA GLN A 73 4.65 5.85 -5.84
C GLN A 73 3.48 6.76 -5.45
N ASP A 74 2.29 6.20 -5.23
CA ASP A 74 1.11 6.95 -4.79
C ASP A 74 1.35 7.55 -3.38
N GLU A 75 1.94 6.78 -2.47
CA GLU A 75 2.29 7.26 -1.12
C GLU A 75 3.36 8.36 -1.17
N LEU A 76 4.37 8.22 -2.03
CA LEU A 76 5.38 9.27 -2.25
C LEU A 76 4.74 10.57 -2.74
N ARG A 77 3.83 10.48 -3.71
CA ARG A 77 3.09 11.65 -4.24
C ARG A 77 2.25 12.31 -3.15
N TYR A 78 1.57 11.51 -2.32
CA TYR A 78 0.79 12.01 -1.20
C TYR A 78 1.68 12.74 -0.17
N ALA A 79 2.82 12.15 0.20
CA ALA A 79 3.78 12.76 1.13
C ALA A 79 4.35 14.09 0.60
N GLN A 80 4.71 14.15 -0.68
CA GLN A 80 5.19 15.38 -1.34
C GLN A 80 4.12 16.49 -1.33
N SER A 81 2.86 16.13 -1.60
CA SER A 81 1.75 17.08 -1.54
C SER A 81 1.59 17.66 -0.13
N LYS A 82 1.65 16.81 0.90
CA LYS A 82 1.56 17.24 2.30
C LYS A 82 2.73 18.11 2.74
N LEU A 83 3.94 17.81 2.26
CA LEU A 83 5.11 18.65 2.53
C LEU A 83 4.92 20.07 1.96
N SER A 84 4.48 20.18 0.70
CA SER A 84 4.20 21.47 0.05
C SER A 84 3.12 22.29 0.80
N GLU A 85 2.06 21.61 1.28
CA GLU A 85 1.03 22.23 2.10
C GLU A 85 1.60 22.81 3.40
N LEU A 86 2.44 22.04 4.11
CA LEU A 86 3.09 22.46 5.35
C LEU A 86 4.06 23.63 5.14
N GLU A 87 4.86 23.60 4.08
CA GLU A 87 5.75 24.71 3.70
C GLU A 87 4.96 25.99 3.38
N GLY A 88 3.81 25.86 2.73
CA GLY A 88 2.87 26.96 2.49
C GLY A 88 2.37 27.58 3.79
N ARG A 89 1.97 26.75 4.75
CA ARG A 89 1.53 27.20 6.09
C ARG A 89 2.67 27.86 6.86
N LEU A 90 3.87 27.31 6.82
CA LEU A 90 5.04 27.87 7.48
C LEU A 90 5.38 29.26 6.94
N ARG A 91 5.38 29.45 5.62
CA ARG A 91 5.63 30.76 4.99
C ARG A 91 4.58 31.80 5.38
N LYS A 92 3.30 31.43 5.41
CA LYS A 92 2.21 32.32 5.86
C LYS A 92 2.39 32.71 7.32
N SER A 93 2.72 31.75 8.19
CA SER A 93 2.95 32.01 9.61
C SER A 93 4.13 32.95 9.84
N ARG A 94 5.22 32.80 9.07
CA ARG A 94 6.37 33.70 9.14
C ARG A 94 6.00 35.13 8.74
N ARG A 95 5.29 35.31 7.62
CA ARG A 95 4.82 36.63 7.19
C ARG A 95 3.95 37.32 8.25
N LEU A 96 3.00 36.59 8.84
CA LEU A 96 2.18 37.13 9.93
C LEU A 96 3.02 37.52 11.15
N ALA A 97 4.04 36.74 11.50
CA ALA A 97 4.94 37.09 12.59
C ALA A 97 5.78 38.34 12.26
N ASP A 98 6.28 38.46 11.04
CA ASP A 98 7.05 39.62 10.57
C ASP A 98 6.19 40.90 10.50
N ASP A 99 4.93 40.77 10.07
CA ASP A 99 3.96 41.87 10.02
C ASP A 99 3.60 42.37 11.45
N MET A 100 3.47 41.46 12.43
CA MET A 100 3.24 41.84 13.83
C MET A 100 4.49 42.41 14.52
N ALA A 101 5.69 41.97 14.10
CA ALA A 101 6.95 42.44 14.66
C ALA A 101 7.39 43.80 14.09
N SER A 102 6.79 44.24 12.98
CA SER A 102 7.01 45.57 12.42
C SER A 102 6.28 46.61 13.26
N PRO A 103 6.99 47.55 13.93
CA PRO A 103 6.34 48.61 14.66
C PRO A 103 5.58 49.49 13.67
N THR A 104 4.27 49.60 13.83
CA THR A 104 3.47 50.63 13.19
C THR A 104 4.09 51.99 13.54
N PRO A 105 4.56 52.80 12.57
CA PRO A 105 4.88 54.18 12.86
C PRO A 105 3.56 54.90 13.16
N THR A 106 3.27 55.10 14.45
CA THR A 106 2.32 56.12 14.89
C THR A 106 2.85 57.47 14.44
N ASN A 107 2.21 58.05 13.43
CA ASN A 107 2.26 59.47 13.13
C ASN A 107 0.82 59.97 13.04
#